data_AF-A0A5J5FDL6-F1
#
_entry.id   AF-A0A5J5FDL6-F1
#
_cell.length_a   1.000
_cell.length_b   1.000
_cell.length_c   1.000
_cell.angle_alpha   90.00
_cell.angle_beta   90.00
_cell.angle_gamma   90.00
#
_symmetry.space_group_name_H-M   'P 1'
#
loop_
_entity.id
_entity.type
_entity.pdbx_description
1 polymer ?
#
loop_
_entity_poly.entity_id
_entity_poly.type
_entity_poly.pdbx_seq_one_letter_code
_entity_poly.pdbx_strand_id
1 'polypeptide(L)'
;MRVIEIEVKTALQKSGLRELDYSLNPYLGCMHRCLYCYAMDMTKDTRASSDWGSTVIAKRNIIEVLRREIPYRRRGIVGISTITDPYQPVEFRYRLTRQAVGILLKEGFRVSIQ
;
A
#
# COMPACT_ATOMS: atom_id res chain seq x y z
N MET A 1 -8.29 18.09 -2.87
CA MET A 1 -7.49 16.88 -2.57
C MET A 1 -7.17 16.86 -1.09
N ARG A 2 -7.64 15.83 -0.37
CA ARG A 2 -7.46 15.68 1.07
C ARG A 2 -6.53 14.51 1.33
N VAL A 3 -5.40 14.76 1.99
CA VAL A 3 -4.51 13.70 2.46
C VAL A 3 -4.70 13.53 3.96
N ILE A 4 -4.98 12.31 4.40
CA ILE A 4 -5.14 11.95 5.80
C ILE A 4 -3.98 11.05 6.18
N GLU A 5 -3.28 11.35 7.26
CA GLU A 5 -2.24 10.48 7.79
C GLU A 5 -2.81 9.58 8.88
N ILE A 6 -2.47 8.29 8.81
CA ILE A 6 -2.79 7.32 9.86
C ILE A 6 -1.55 6.52 10.24
N GLU A 7 -1.62 5.91 11.42
CA GLU A 7 -0.70 4.87 11.83
C GLU A 7 -1.34 3.50 11.72
N VAL A 8 -0.51 2.51 11.39
CA VAL A 8 -0.93 1.11 11.27
C VAL A 8 -0.11 0.23 12.20
N LYS A 9 -0.68 -0.93 12.55
CA LYS A 9 0.00 -1.96 13.35
C LYS A 9 0.65 -3.04 12.49
N THR A 10 0.25 -3.16 11.23
CA THR A 10 0.71 -4.21 10.31
C THR A 10 0.94 -3.63 8.92
N ALA A 11 2.09 -3.96 8.31
CA ALA A 11 2.47 -3.50 6.98
C ALA A 11 2.25 -4.59 5.92
N LEU A 12 2.73 -5.82 6.18
CA LEU A 12 2.57 -6.99 5.32
C LEU A 12 1.37 -7.83 5.74
N GLN A 13 0.33 -7.82 4.91
CA GLN A 13 -0.83 -8.70 5.04
C GLN A 13 -0.63 -9.94 4.16
N LYS A 14 -1.20 -11.09 4.50
CA LYS A 14 -1.25 -12.23 3.57
C LYS A 14 -2.14 -11.85 2.38
N SER A 15 -1.69 -12.16 1.16
CA SER A 15 -2.52 -11.93 -0.02
C SER A 15 -3.55 -13.03 -0.20
N GLY A 16 -4.70 -12.69 -0.77
CA GLY A 16 -5.68 -13.65 -1.29
C GLY A 16 -5.44 -14.01 -2.77
N LEU A 17 -4.51 -13.31 -3.44
CA LEU A 17 -4.18 -13.54 -4.84
C LEU A 17 -3.17 -14.68 -4.97
N ARG A 18 -3.44 -15.66 -5.82
CA ARG A 18 -2.65 -16.91 -5.95
C ARG A 18 -1.17 -16.69 -6.25
N GLU A 19 -0.83 -15.58 -6.92
CA GLU A 19 0.54 -15.26 -7.35
C GLU A 19 1.34 -14.46 -6.31
N LEU A 20 0.69 -13.99 -5.24
CA LEU A 20 1.29 -13.11 -4.24
C LEU A 20 1.23 -13.80 -2.88
N ASP A 21 2.34 -13.80 -2.14
CA ASP A 21 2.37 -14.29 -0.76
C ASP A 21 1.82 -13.22 0.19
N TYR A 22 2.15 -11.96 -0.08
CA TYR A 22 1.80 -10.82 0.75
C TYR A 22 1.25 -9.66 -0.08
N SER A 23 0.47 -8.80 0.56
CA SER A 23 0.10 -7.49 0.05
C SER A 23 0.59 -6.39 0.98
N LEU A 24 1.08 -5.30 0.40
CA LEU A 24 1.49 -4.10 1.11
C LEU A 24 0.91 -2.90 0.38
N ASN A 25 0.03 -2.16 1.06
CA ASN A 25 -0.64 -0.99 0.52
C ASN A 25 -0.22 0.23 1.33
N PRO A 26 0.74 1.06 0.86
CA PRO A 26 1.20 2.26 1.57
C PRO A 26 0.13 3.33 1.70
N TYR A 27 -0.76 3.38 0.71
CA TYR A 27 -1.89 4.30 0.62
C TYR A 27 -3.22 3.56 0.64
N LEU A 28 -4.29 4.26 0.97
CA LEU A 28 -5.68 3.87 0.68
C LEU A 28 -6.37 5.05 -0.03
N GLY A 29 -7.36 4.76 -0.87
CA GLY A 29 -7.87 5.76 -1.80
C GLY A 29 -6.96 5.92 -3.01
N CYS A 30 -7.47 6.51 -4.09
CA CYS A 30 -6.69 6.76 -5.30
C CYS A 30 -7.09 8.10 -5.91
N MET A 31 -6.12 8.90 -6.37
CA MET A 31 -6.35 10.20 -7.01
C MET A 31 -6.77 10.09 -8.49
N HIS A 32 -6.62 8.93 -9.11
CA HIS A 32 -6.92 8.75 -10.53
C HIS A 32 -8.42 8.74 -10.86
N ARG A 33 -9.28 8.46 -9.87
CA ARG A 33 -10.76 8.45 -10.01
C ARG A 33 -11.25 7.63 -11.23
N CYS A 34 -10.64 6.48 -11.49
CA CYS A 34 -11.06 5.62 -12.60
C CYS A 34 -12.50 5.12 -12.35
N LEU A 35 -13.38 5.27 -13.34
CA LEU A 35 -14.80 4.91 -13.23
C LEU A 35 -15.02 3.41 -12.97
N TYR A 36 -14.09 2.56 -13.41
CA TYR A 36 -14.14 1.10 -13.31
C TYR A 36 -13.30 0.53 -12.16
N CYS A 37 -12.88 1.37 -11.21
CA CYS A 37 -11.91 0.95 -10.19
C CYS A 37 -12.53 0.04 -9.13
N TYR A 38 -12.25 -1.27 -9.20
CA TYR A 38 -12.69 -2.23 -8.17
C TYR A 38 -12.16 -1.91 -6.77
N ALA A 39 -11.04 -1.18 -6.68
CA ALA A 39 -10.40 -0.86 -5.41
C ALA A 39 -11.25 0.07 -4.53
N MET A 40 -12.25 0.76 -5.11
CA MET A 40 -13.23 1.56 -4.37
C MET A 40 -13.99 0.68 -3.37
N ASP A 41 -14.53 -0.45 -3.83
CA ASP A 41 -15.30 -1.39 -3.00
C ASP A 41 -14.42 -2.19 -2.04
N MET A 42 -13.16 -2.44 -2.41
CA MET A 42 -12.21 -3.16 -1.55
C MET A 42 -11.65 -2.29 -0.42
N THR A 43 -11.72 -0.97 -0.55
CA THR A 43 -11.20 -0.03 0.45
C THR A 43 -12.18 0.09 1.62
N LYS A 44 -11.86 -0.60 2.71
CA LYS A 44 -12.68 -0.63 3.94
C LYS A 44 -12.77 0.72 4.67
N ASP A 45 -11.79 1.61 4.46
CA ASP A 45 -11.81 2.92 5.10
C ASP A 45 -12.79 3.84 4.37
N THR A 46 -13.94 4.08 5.01
CA THR A 46 -15.05 4.84 4.42
C THR A 46 -14.66 6.26 4.06
N ARG A 47 -13.66 6.86 4.71
CA ARG A 47 -13.17 8.21 4.38
C ARG A 47 -12.55 8.25 2.99
N ALA A 48 -11.91 7.16 2.56
CA ALA A 48 -11.30 7.05 1.24
C ALA A 48 -12.26 6.48 0.19
N SER A 49 -13.09 5.48 0.54
CA SER A 49 -13.99 4.84 -0.43
C SER A 49 -15.19 5.73 -0.80
N SER A 50 -15.76 6.48 0.15
CA SER A 50 -16.89 7.39 -0.15
C SER A 50 -16.50 8.65 -0.94
N ASP A 51 -15.23 9.04 -0.89
CA ASP A 51 -14.68 10.22 -1.57
C ASP A 51 -13.51 9.82 -2.52
N TRP A 52 -13.72 8.73 -3.26
CA TRP A 52 -12.74 8.19 -4.19
C TRP A 52 -12.34 9.23 -5.25
N GLY A 53 -11.04 9.32 -5.56
CA GLY A 53 -10.49 10.36 -6.43
C GLY A 53 -10.09 11.65 -5.72
N SER A 54 -10.58 11.89 -4.50
CA SER A 54 -10.40 13.16 -3.79
C SER A 54 -9.69 13.01 -2.45
N THR A 55 -9.86 11.86 -1.78
CA THR A 55 -9.24 11.54 -0.50
C THR A 55 -8.23 10.40 -0.64
N VAL A 56 -7.01 10.62 -0.11
CA VAL A 56 -5.96 9.61 0.03
C VAL A 56 -5.57 9.51 1.49
N ILE A 57 -5.41 8.29 1.98
CA ILE A 57 -4.93 8.00 3.32
C ILE A 57 -3.50 7.47 3.22
N ALA A 58 -2.54 8.19 3.79
CA ALA A 58 -1.14 7.78 3.86
C ALA A 58 -0.85 7.09 5.21
N LYS A 59 -0.30 5.88 5.15
CA LYS A 59 0.11 5.14 6.36
C LYS A 59 1.52 5.57 6.78
N ARG A 60 1.62 6.66 7.54
CA ARG A 60 2.88 7.38 7.80
C ARG A 60 3.98 6.50 8.41
N ASN A 61 3.61 5.54 9.26
CA ASN A 61 4.54 4.65 9.96
C ASN A 61 4.75 3.30 9.24
N ILE A 62 4.20 3.10 8.04
CA ILE A 62 4.22 1.77 7.38
C ILE A 62 5.64 1.24 7.16
N ILE A 63 6.60 2.14 6.90
CA ILE A 63 8.00 1.76 6.69
C ILE A 63 8.65 1.25 7.98
N GLU A 64 8.35 1.89 9.10
CA GLU A 64 8.83 1.45 10.41
C GLU A 64 8.25 0.08 10.76
N VAL A 65 6.94 -0.09 10.57
CA VAL A 65 6.26 -1.37 10.80
C VAL A 65 6.82 -2.46 9.89
N LEU A 66 7.03 -2.16 8.60
CA LEU A 66 7.60 -3.10 7.64
C LEU A 66 8.98 -3.61 8.10
N ARG A 67 9.87 -2.72 8.57
CA ARG A 67 11.19 -3.11 9.09
C ARG A 67 11.10 -4.04 10.29
N ARG A 68 10.12 -3.81 11.17
CA ARG A 68 9.88 -4.67 12.35
C ARG A 68 9.33 -6.04 11.97
N GLU A 69 8.53 -6.12 10.90
CA GLU A 69 7.89 -7.38 10.48
C GLU A 69 8.81 -8.29 9.67
N ILE A 70 9.65 -7.73 8.80
CA ILE A 70 10.49 -8.50 7.85
C ILE A 70 11.28 -9.66 8.46
N PRO A 71 11.96 -9.52 9.63
CA PRO A 71 12.72 -10.61 10.22
C PRO A 71 11.87 -11.85 10.53
N TYR A 72 10.56 -11.67 10.76
CA TYR A 72 9.63 -12.73 11.15
C TYR A 72 8.75 -13.22 10.00
N ARG A 73 9.00 -12.78 8.76
CA ARG A 73 8.22 -13.17 7.57
C ARG A 73 9.04 -14.06 6.64
N ARG A 74 8.43 -15.15 6.19
CA ARG A 74 9.00 -16.00 5.14
C ARG A 74 9.17 -15.16 3.87
N ARG A 75 10.29 -15.33 3.17
CA ARG A 75 10.51 -14.65 1.88
C ARG A 75 9.52 -15.15 0.85
N GLY A 76 8.98 -14.22 0.08
CA GLY A 76 7.90 -14.45 -0.87
C GLY A 76 7.74 -13.28 -1.84
N ILE A 77 6.67 -13.30 -2.62
CA ILE A 77 6.27 -12.24 -3.55
C ILE A 77 5.32 -11.29 -2.84
N VAL A 78 5.67 -10.01 -2.81
CA VAL A 78 4.84 -8.94 -2.23
C VAL A 78 4.19 -8.15 -3.34
N GLY A 79 2.86 -8.15 -3.36
CA GLY A 79 2.05 -7.24 -4.17
C GLY A 79 2.03 -5.86 -3.54
N ILE A 80 2.61 -4.87 -4.21
CA ILE A 80 2.57 -3.48 -3.80
C ILE A 80 1.32 -2.83 -4.38
N SER A 81 0.54 -2.19 -3.51
CA SER A 81 -0.63 -1.40 -3.89
C SER A 81 -1.72 -2.18 -4.64
N THR A 82 -2.07 -3.39 -4.16
CA THR A 82 -3.15 -4.22 -4.74
C THR A 82 -4.54 -3.57 -4.75
N ILE A 83 -4.76 -2.47 -4.01
CA ILE A 83 -6.05 -1.75 -3.93
C ILE A 83 -5.87 -0.22 -3.98
N THR A 84 -4.78 0.26 -4.56
CA THR A 84 -4.51 1.70 -4.72
C THR A 84 -3.48 1.89 -5.82
N ASP A 85 -3.17 3.12 -6.20
CA ASP A 85 -2.02 3.34 -7.07
C ASP A 85 -0.75 3.60 -6.21
N PRO A 86 0.39 2.93 -6.49
CA PRO A 86 1.63 3.09 -5.74
C PRO A 86 2.38 4.41 -5.97
N TYR A 87 2.17 5.07 -7.12
CA TYR A 87 2.93 6.24 -7.56
C TYR A 87 2.03 7.46 -7.79
N GLN A 88 0.99 7.58 -6.97
CA GLN A 88 0.12 8.76 -6.93
C GLN A 88 0.91 10.04 -6.69
N PRO A 89 0.39 11.23 -7.03
CA PRO A 89 1.07 12.50 -6.78
C PRO A 89 1.59 12.69 -5.34
N VAL A 90 0.93 12.11 -4.34
CA VAL A 90 1.38 12.13 -2.94
C VAL A 90 2.72 11.40 -2.72
N GLU A 91 3.04 10.37 -3.50
CA GLU A 91 4.28 9.59 -3.38
C GLU A 91 5.52 10.48 -3.62
N PHE A 92 5.41 11.55 -4.40
CA PHE A 92 6.49 12.53 -4.59
C PHE A 92 7.01 13.09 -3.24
N ARG A 93 6.08 13.34 -2.31
CA ARG A 93 6.38 13.85 -0.96
C ARG A 93 6.72 12.72 0.02
N TYR A 94 5.86 11.70 0.07
CA TYR A 94 5.90 10.69 1.13
C TYR A 94 6.93 9.57 0.88
N ARG A 95 7.15 9.22 -0.39
CA ARG A 95 8.11 8.18 -0.81
C ARG A 95 7.93 6.84 -0.09
N LEU A 96 6.71 6.48 0.30
CA LEU A 96 6.46 5.26 1.07
C LEU A 96 6.60 4.03 0.16
N THR A 97 6.06 4.09 -1.04
CA THR A 97 6.22 3.01 -2.02
C THR A 97 7.70 2.79 -2.33
N ARG A 98 8.42 3.86 -2.68
CA ARG A 98 9.86 3.80 -3.00
C ARG A 98 10.68 3.18 -1.87
N GLN A 99 10.44 3.60 -0.63
CA GLN A 99 11.13 3.05 0.54
C GLN A 99 10.76 1.58 0.80
N ALA A 100 9.48 1.23 0.71
CA ALA A 100 9.03 -0.15 0.92
C ALA A 100 9.66 -1.11 -0.09
N VAL A 101 9.65 -0.75 -1.38
CA VAL A 101 10.28 -1.55 -2.44
C VAL A 101 11.77 -1.73 -2.17
N GLY A 102 12.49 -0.66 -1.83
CA GLY A 102 13.92 -0.73 -1.54
C GLY A 102 14.25 -1.67 -0.36
N ILE A 103 13.45 -1.61 0.71
CA ILE A 103 13.61 -2.49 1.87
C ILE A 103 13.32 -3.94 1.48
N LEU A 104 12.20 -4.21 0.80
CA LEU A 104 11.81 -5.56 0.42
C LEU A 104 12.86 -6.24 -0.46
N LEU A 105 13.36 -5.53 -1.48
CA LEU A 105 14.39 -6.06 -2.37
C LEU A 105 15.71 -6.31 -1.63
N LYS A 106 16.14 -5.38 -0.75
CA LYS A 106 17.35 -5.55 0.06
C LYS A 106 17.26 -6.78 0.97
N GLU A 107 16.07 -7.09 1.48
CA GLU A 107 15.82 -8.16 2.44
C GLU A 107 15.49 -9.51 1.75
N GLY A 108 15.56 -9.58 0.42
CA GLY A 108 15.38 -10.81 -0.36
C GLY A 108 13.92 -11.19 -0.65
N PHE A 109 12.98 -10.23 -0.56
CA PHE A 109 11.63 -10.41 -1.09
C PHE A 109 11.60 -10.11 -2.59
N ARG A 110 10.66 -10.76 -3.29
CA ARG A 110 10.29 -10.37 -4.66
C ARG A 110 9.15 -9.38 -4.59
N VAL A 111 9.15 -8.40 -5.48
CA VAL A 111 8.15 -7.33 -5.50
C VAL A 111 7.40 -7.37 -6.83
N SER A 112 6.08 -7.31 -6.75
CA SER A 112 5.20 -7.12 -7.90
C SER A 112 4.43 -5.81 -7.70
N ILE A 113 4.65 -4.83 -8.58
CA ILE A 113 3.89 -3.58 -8.57
C ILE A 113 2.56 -3.84 -9.27
N GLN A 114 1.45 -3.51 -8.62
CA GLN A 114 0.10 -3.66 -9.17
C GLN A 114 -0.41 -2.36 -9.78
#